data_AF-A0A1X7P879-F1
#
_entry.id   AF-A0A1X7P879-F1
#
_cell.length_a   1.000
_cell.length_b   1.000
_cell.length_c   1.000
_cell.angle_alpha   90.00
_cell.angle_beta   90.00
_cell.angle_gamma   90.00
#
_symmetry.space_group_name_H-M   'P 1'
#
loop_
_entity.id
_entity.type
_entity.pdbx_description
1 polymer ?
#
loop_
_entity_poly.entity_id
_entity_poly.type
_entity_poly.pdbx_seq_one_letter_code
_entity_poly.pdbx_strand_id
1 'polypeptide(L)'
;MLRRTIFSAILLAAGAQSAGAEIVFSGKIKFTAVTSQCRNVRVKDFADSSFHPIVGSNSRVAGLSWVWPGNSRGHGLYGANFDATFRTVKTGGVGWGDPYMRPTTAESQIRIVSYAPAITAITAATEIVTIRGQIRRPFDDPGGLACIATFIGVYVKDSYQ
;
A
#
# COMPACT_ATOMS: atom_id res chain seq x y z
N MET A 1 -2.03 53.27 -4.85
CA MET A 1 -0.94 52.40 -4.35
C MET A 1 -1.43 51.14 -3.63
N LEU A 2 -2.59 51.14 -2.95
CA LEU A 2 -3.15 49.98 -2.23
C LEU A 2 -3.38 48.70 -3.07
N ARG A 3 -3.66 48.82 -4.37
CA ARG A 3 -3.96 47.66 -5.25
C ARG A 3 -2.74 46.79 -5.58
N ARG A 4 -1.51 47.30 -5.50
CA ARG A 4 -0.29 46.52 -5.80
C ARG A 4 0.12 45.64 -4.63
N THR A 5 -0.12 46.07 -3.40
CA THR A 5 0.25 45.34 -2.18
C THR A 5 -0.60 44.09 -1.96
N ILE A 6 -1.88 44.12 -2.33
CA ILE A 6 -2.81 43.00 -2.18
C ILE A 6 -2.47 41.85 -3.15
N PHE A 7 -2.07 42.16 -4.39
CA PHE A 7 -1.69 41.15 -5.37
C PHE A 7 -0.38 40.42 -5.01
N SER A 8 0.59 41.11 -4.42
CA SER A 8 1.85 40.50 -3.97
C SER A 8 1.65 39.53 -2.79
N ALA A 9 0.71 39.82 -1.88
CA ALA A 9 0.40 38.94 -0.75
C ALA A 9 -0.29 37.64 -1.18
N ILE A 10 -1.15 37.70 -2.20
CA ILE A 10 -1.84 36.51 -2.74
C ILE A 10 -0.85 35.57 -3.45
N LEU A 11 0.14 36.11 -4.17
CA LEU A 11 1.18 35.34 -4.84
C LEU A 11 2.15 34.67 -3.86
N LEU A 12 2.48 35.33 -2.74
CA LEU A 12 3.30 34.74 -1.67
C LEU A 12 2.53 33.66 -0.88
N ALA A 13 1.22 33.83 -0.67
CA ALA A 13 0.38 32.82 -0.02
C ALA A 13 0.11 31.59 -0.92
N ALA A 14 0.02 31.78 -2.24
CA ALA A 14 -0.16 30.70 -3.21
C ALA A 14 1.13 29.87 -3.43
N GLY A 15 2.31 30.46 -3.19
CA GLY A 15 3.62 29.79 -3.33
C GLY A 15 4.08 29.02 -2.09
N ALA A 16 3.33 29.06 -0.98
CA ALA A 16 3.73 28.47 0.30
C ALA A 16 3.20 27.05 0.55
N GLN A 17 2.56 26.41 -0.44
CA GLN A 17 2.28 24.98 -0.34
C GLN A 17 3.58 24.23 -0.59
N SER A 18 4.19 23.71 0.48
CA SER A 18 5.31 22.79 0.34
C SER A 18 4.83 21.58 -0.48
N ALA A 19 5.51 21.33 -1.60
CA ALA A 19 5.35 20.07 -2.31
C ALA A 19 5.82 18.95 -1.38
N GLY A 20 4.89 18.27 -0.73
CA GLY A 20 5.20 17.14 0.11
C GLY A 20 5.45 15.92 -0.76
N ALA A 21 6.68 15.43 -0.81
CA ALA A 21 6.99 14.16 -1.47
C ALA A 21 6.20 13.02 -0.81
N GLU A 22 5.65 12.11 -1.61
CA GLU A 22 4.97 10.92 -1.10
C GLU A 22 5.98 10.05 -0.34
N ILE A 23 5.59 9.55 0.84
CA ILE A 23 6.41 8.58 1.57
C ILE A 23 6.10 7.19 1.02
N VAL A 24 7.05 6.64 0.28
CA VAL A 24 6.98 5.30 -0.32
C VAL A 24 8.11 4.45 0.23
N PHE A 25 7.82 3.18 0.49
CA PHE A 25 8.80 2.18 0.87
C PHE A 25 8.80 1.05 -0.15
N SER A 26 9.98 0.61 -0.56
CA SER A 26 10.18 -0.47 -1.52
C SER A 26 10.95 -1.62 -0.87
N GLY A 27 10.61 -2.86 -1.20
CA GLY A 27 11.19 -4.02 -0.55
C GLY A 27 10.58 -5.33 -1.01
N LYS A 28 10.46 -6.28 -0.07
CA LYS A 28 9.94 -7.62 -0.36
C LYS A 28 8.86 -8.01 0.63
N ILE A 29 7.89 -8.75 0.12
CA ILE A 29 6.83 -9.39 0.90
C ILE A 29 6.93 -10.90 0.74
N LYS A 30 6.73 -11.65 1.83
CA LYS A 30 6.81 -13.12 1.86
C LYS A 30 5.64 -13.71 2.62
N PHE A 31 5.01 -14.74 2.07
CA PHE A 31 4.01 -15.51 2.79
C PHE A 31 4.64 -16.47 3.79
N THR A 32 4.17 -16.42 5.03
CA THR A 32 4.67 -17.20 6.16
C THR A 32 3.71 -18.31 6.58
N ALA A 33 2.42 -18.19 6.22
CA ALA A 33 1.40 -19.22 6.46
C ALA A 33 0.26 -19.06 5.46
N VAL A 34 -0.43 -20.15 5.12
CA VAL A 34 -1.66 -20.16 4.32
C VAL A 34 -2.68 -21.10 4.94
N THR A 35 -3.97 -20.84 4.76
CA THR A 35 -5.02 -21.79 5.16
C THR A 35 -5.13 -22.93 4.15
N SER A 36 -5.74 -24.05 4.56
CA SER A 36 -5.91 -25.24 3.71
C SER A 36 -6.80 -25.01 2.49
N GLN A 37 -7.58 -23.92 2.46
CA GLN A 37 -8.43 -23.56 1.33
C GLN A 37 -7.67 -22.87 0.19
N CYS A 38 -6.43 -22.40 0.43
CA CYS A 38 -5.61 -21.82 -0.62
C CYS A 38 -5.13 -22.88 -1.61
N ARG A 39 -5.29 -22.63 -2.91
CA ARG A 39 -4.94 -23.60 -3.97
C ARG A 39 -3.66 -23.23 -4.72
N ASN A 40 -3.46 -21.94 -4.95
CA ASN A 40 -2.40 -21.42 -5.81
C ASN A 40 -1.32 -20.66 -5.04
N VAL A 41 -1.58 -20.32 -3.77
CA VAL A 41 -0.64 -19.59 -2.91
C VAL A 41 0.00 -20.52 -1.90
N ARG A 42 1.33 -20.42 -1.75
CA ARG A 42 2.13 -21.31 -0.91
C ARG A 42 2.94 -20.53 0.13
N VAL A 43 3.28 -21.22 1.21
CA VAL A 43 4.25 -20.69 2.18
C VAL A 43 5.59 -20.52 1.49
N LYS A 44 6.29 -19.43 1.81
CA LYS A 44 7.57 -18.98 1.23
C LYS A 44 7.48 -18.31 -0.13
N ASP A 45 6.32 -18.26 -0.79
CA ASP A 45 6.15 -17.39 -1.95
C ASP A 45 6.47 -15.94 -1.56
N PHE A 46 7.19 -15.24 -2.43
CA PHE A 46 7.61 -13.87 -2.21
C PHE A 46 7.51 -13.05 -3.49
N ALA A 47 7.44 -11.73 -3.33
CA ALA A 47 7.42 -10.78 -4.42
C ALA A 47 8.21 -9.54 -4.03
N ASP A 48 8.69 -8.80 -5.03
CA ASP A 48 9.02 -7.40 -4.82
C ASP A 48 7.72 -6.65 -4.50
N SER A 49 7.80 -5.60 -3.70
CA SER A 49 6.62 -4.98 -3.13
C SER A 49 6.91 -3.55 -2.72
N SER A 50 5.93 -2.68 -2.89
CA SER A 50 5.96 -1.31 -2.38
C SER A 50 4.83 -1.11 -1.37
N PHE A 51 5.11 -0.34 -0.34
CA PHE A 51 4.18 0.03 0.72
C PHE A 51 4.09 1.56 0.80
N HIS A 52 2.85 2.05 0.78
CA HIS A 52 2.51 3.46 0.76
C HIS A 52 1.57 3.72 1.95
N PRO A 53 2.07 4.16 3.11
CA PRO A 53 1.21 4.56 4.21
C PRO A 53 0.58 5.93 3.98
N ILE A 54 -0.64 6.14 4.49
CA ILE A 54 -1.22 7.48 4.65
C ILE A 54 -0.54 8.15 5.83
N VAL A 55 0.55 8.86 5.57
CA VAL A 55 1.32 9.64 6.55
C VAL A 55 1.85 10.91 5.88
N GLY A 56 1.87 12.01 6.64
CA GLY A 56 2.34 13.30 6.14
C GLY A 56 1.56 13.77 4.91
N SER A 57 2.26 13.94 3.79
CA SER A 57 1.75 14.41 2.50
C SER A 57 0.88 13.39 1.77
N ASN A 58 1.06 12.09 2.06
CA ASN A 58 0.25 11.04 1.45
C ASN A 58 -1.09 10.94 2.22
N SER A 59 -2.10 11.68 1.77
CA SER A 59 -3.33 11.89 2.55
C SER A 59 -4.53 11.06 2.07
N ARG A 60 -4.45 10.40 0.91
CA ARG A 60 -5.66 9.87 0.24
C ARG A 60 -5.74 8.36 0.17
N VAL A 61 -4.63 7.66 -0.07
CA VAL A 61 -4.66 6.22 -0.36
C VAL A 61 -3.48 5.54 0.31
N ALA A 62 -3.77 4.51 1.10
CA ALA A 62 -2.75 3.56 1.52
C ALA A 62 -2.60 2.48 0.45
N GLY A 63 -1.37 2.14 0.10
CA GLY A 63 -1.04 1.21 -0.97
C GLY A 63 -0.18 0.05 -0.49
N LEU A 64 -0.46 -1.14 -1.01
CA LEU A 64 0.42 -2.29 -0.93
C LEU A 64 0.44 -2.98 -2.30
N SER A 65 1.62 -3.21 -2.86
CA SER A 65 1.77 -3.88 -4.15
C SER A 65 2.55 -5.17 -4.06
N TRP A 66 2.37 -6.03 -5.04
CA TRP A 66 3.21 -7.19 -5.30
C TRP A 66 3.66 -7.11 -6.77
N VAL A 67 4.94 -7.33 -7.00
CA VAL A 67 5.60 -7.20 -8.31
C VAL A 67 6.42 -8.46 -8.55
N TRP A 68 6.20 -9.10 -9.69
CA TRP A 68 7.01 -10.21 -10.17
C TRP A 68 7.49 -9.95 -11.61
N PRO A 69 8.35 -10.82 -12.16
CA PRO A 69 8.77 -10.69 -13.55
C PRO A 69 7.56 -10.76 -14.51
N GLY A 70 7.19 -9.62 -15.08
CA GLY A 70 6.15 -9.50 -16.11
C GLY A 70 4.72 -9.28 -15.60
N ASN A 71 4.50 -9.15 -14.29
CA ASN A 71 3.19 -8.78 -13.75
C ASN A 71 3.30 -7.99 -12.44
N SER A 72 2.22 -7.30 -12.09
CA SER A 72 2.10 -6.61 -10.82
C SER A 72 0.65 -6.60 -10.36
N ARG A 73 0.46 -6.50 -9.06
CA ARG A 73 -0.84 -6.34 -8.44
C ARG A 73 -0.76 -5.32 -7.32
N GLY A 74 -1.57 -4.28 -7.40
CA GLY A 74 -1.70 -3.22 -6.40
C GLY A 74 -2.99 -3.36 -5.61
N HIS A 75 -2.93 -2.94 -4.35
CA HIS A 75 -4.05 -2.92 -3.42
C HIS A 75 -4.12 -1.56 -2.74
N GLY A 76 -5.16 -0.79 -3.06
CA GLY A 76 -5.41 0.53 -2.51
C GLY A 76 -6.52 0.54 -1.48
N LEU A 77 -6.31 1.26 -0.38
CA LEU A 77 -7.32 1.55 0.64
C LEU A 77 -7.49 3.08 0.74
N TYR A 78 -8.66 3.57 0.35
CA TYR A 78 -8.95 5.01 0.30
C TYR A 78 -9.36 5.54 1.68
N GLY A 79 -8.79 6.68 2.06
CA GLY A 79 -9.16 7.44 3.27
C GLY A 79 -8.73 6.81 4.60
N ALA A 80 -7.97 5.71 4.59
CA ALA A 80 -7.47 5.06 5.80
C ALA A 80 -6.17 4.28 5.54
N ASN A 81 -5.34 4.15 6.58
CA ASN A 81 -4.27 3.15 6.61
C ASN A 81 -4.86 1.74 6.80
N PHE A 82 -4.09 0.71 6.42
CA PHE A 82 -4.42 -0.65 6.83
C PHE A 82 -4.30 -0.78 8.35
N ASP A 83 -5.16 -1.57 8.96
CA ASP A 83 -5.17 -1.82 10.41
C ASP A 83 -5.45 -3.30 10.70
N ALA A 84 -5.69 -3.64 11.97
CA ALA A 84 -5.92 -5.02 12.39
C ALA A 84 -7.25 -5.62 11.88
N THR A 85 -8.08 -4.84 11.17
CA THR A 85 -9.36 -5.27 10.59
C THR A 85 -9.20 -5.63 9.12
N PHE A 86 -9.84 -6.72 8.67
CA PHE A 86 -9.91 -7.03 7.25
C PHE A 86 -10.75 -5.97 6.53
N ARG A 87 -10.11 -5.17 5.69
CA ARG A 87 -10.78 -4.18 4.83
C ARG A 87 -10.73 -4.63 3.38
N THR A 88 -11.84 -4.48 2.67
CA THR A 88 -11.85 -4.65 1.22
C THR A 88 -10.99 -3.58 0.59
N VAL A 89 -10.11 -3.98 -0.34
CA VAL A 89 -9.14 -3.10 -0.99
C VAL A 89 -9.43 -3.05 -2.48
N LYS A 90 -9.23 -1.89 -3.09
CA LYS A 90 -9.25 -1.77 -4.55
C LYS A 90 -8.06 -2.52 -5.11
N THR A 91 -8.33 -3.68 -5.72
CA THR A 91 -7.33 -4.51 -6.37
C THR A 91 -7.26 -4.17 -7.85
N GLY A 92 -6.06 -3.91 -8.35
CA GLY A 92 -5.77 -3.73 -9.76
C GLY A 92 -4.42 -4.34 -10.10
N GLY A 93 -4.13 -4.55 -11.38
CA GLY A 93 -2.87 -5.15 -11.78
C GLY A 93 -2.62 -5.04 -13.27
N VAL A 94 -1.41 -5.44 -13.66
CA VAL A 94 -0.98 -5.56 -15.05
C VAL A 94 -0.35 -6.93 -15.22
N GLY A 95 -0.67 -7.61 -16.32
CA GLY A 95 -0.21 -8.98 -16.61
C GLY A 95 -1.24 -10.06 -16.23
N TRP A 96 -0.98 -11.31 -16.60
CA TRP A 96 -1.83 -12.50 -16.32
C TRP A 96 -3.30 -12.45 -16.80
N GLY A 97 -3.66 -11.47 -17.63
CA GLY A 97 -5.07 -11.22 -17.97
C GLY A 97 -5.86 -10.58 -16.82
N ASP A 98 -5.17 -10.05 -15.80
CA ASP A 98 -5.80 -9.23 -14.78
C ASP A 98 -6.35 -7.95 -15.43
N PRO A 99 -7.61 -7.57 -15.14
CA PRO A 99 -8.10 -6.26 -15.51
C PRO A 99 -7.34 -5.21 -14.70
N TYR A 100 -7.14 -4.04 -15.30
CA TYR A 100 -6.55 -2.89 -14.62
C TYR A 100 -7.24 -2.56 -13.30
N MET A 101 -8.54 -2.84 -13.19
CA MET A 101 -9.30 -2.78 -11.96
C MET A 101 -10.23 -4.00 -11.83
N ARG A 102 -10.20 -4.68 -10.68
CA ARG A 102 -11.11 -5.79 -10.40
C ARG A 102 -12.51 -5.27 -10.02
N PRO A 103 -13.59 -6.02 -10.37
CA PRO A 103 -14.91 -5.72 -9.86
C PRO A 103 -14.94 -5.96 -8.33
N THR A 104 -15.79 -5.21 -7.62
CA THR A 104 -15.80 -5.21 -6.15
C THR A 104 -16.11 -6.56 -5.52
N THR A 105 -16.85 -7.43 -6.20
CA THR A 105 -17.12 -8.80 -5.75
C THR A 105 -15.86 -9.70 -5.76
N ALA A 106 -14.83 -9.34 -6.54
CA ALA A 106 -13.56 -10.04 -6.68
C ALA A 106 -12.41 -9.37 -5.91
N GLU A 107 -12.63 -8.22 -5.27
CA GLU A 107 -11.59 -7.52 -4.49
C GLU A 107 -11.06 -8.38 -3.33
N SER A 108 -9.77 -8.20 -3.01
CA SER A 108 -9.14 -8.86 -1.86
C SER A 108 -9.53 -8.15 -0.56
N GLN A 109 -9.25 -8.78 0.58
CA GLN A 109 -9.32 -8.09 1.88
C GLN A 109 -7.99 -8.17 2.59
N ILE A 110 -7.49 -7.05 3.10
CA ILE A 110 -6.19 -6.98 3.76
C ILE A 110 -6.38 -6.47 5.17
N ARG A 111 -5.62 -7.05 6.10
CA ARG A 111 -5.36 -6.49 7.43
C ARG A 111 -3.87 -6.47 7.71
N ILE A 112 -3.39 -5.43 8.40
CA ILE A 112 -2.03 -5.36 8.94
C ILE A 112 -2.12 -5.57 10.45
N VAL A 113 -1.50 -6.66 10.91
CA VAL A 113 -1.46 -7.07 12.31
C VAL A 113 -0.47 -6.22 13.09
N SER A 114 0.67 -5.86 12.50
CA SER A 114 1.64 -4.98 13.14
C SER A 114 2.48 -4.21 12.14
N TYR A 115 2.90 -3.03 12.59
CA TYR A 115 3.91 -2.18 11.96
C TYR A 115 5.11 -2.05 12.91
N ALA A 116 6.31 -2.03 12.36
CA ALA A 116 7.53 -1.66 13.07
C ALA A 116 8.34 -0.70 12.20
N PRO A 117 8.45 0.60 12.56
CA PRO A 117 7.80 1.26 13.70
C PRO A 117 6.27 1.33 13.55
N ALA A 118 5.55 1.70 14.62
CA ALA A 118 4.10 1.90 14.55
C ALA A 118 3.72 2.90 13.45
N ILE A 119 2.57 2.70 12.79
CA ILE A 119 2.13 3.53 11.65
C ILE A 119 2.09 5.03 11.97
N THR A 120 1.73 5.40 13.20
CA THR A 120 1.67 6.79 13.69
C THR A 120 3.05 7.41 13.92
N ALA A 121 4.11 6.59 13.98
CA ALA A 121 5.49 7.02 14.17
C ALA A 121 6.29 7.02 12.85
N ILE A 122 5.67 6.64 11.73
CA ILE A 122 6.31 6.72 10.42
C ILE A 122 6.35 8.19 9.99
N THR A 123 7.55 8.66 9.66
CA THR A 123 7.82 10.03 9.22
C THR A 123 8.69 10.02 7.97
N ALA A 124 8.98 11.21 7.41
CA ALA A 124 9.92 11.34 6.31
C ALA A 124 11.34 10.87 6.66
N ALA A 125 11.72 10.76 7.93
CA ALA A 125 13.02 10.27 8.37
C ALA A 125 13.05 8.74 8.59
N THR A 126 11.90 8.06 8.52
CA THR A 126 11.85 6.60 8.69
C THR A 126 12.49 5.92 7.49
N GLU A 127 13.59 5.21 7.71
CA GLU A 127 14.31 4.50 6.64
C GLU A 127 13.77 3.09 6.39
N ILE A 128 13.31 2.40 7.43
CA ILE A 128 12.88 1.00 7.34
C ILE A 128 11.51 0.84 7.99
N VAL A 129 10.65 0.07 7.34
CA VAL A 129 9.36 -0.37 7.87
C VAL A 129 9.24 -1.87 7.67
N THR A 130 8.86 -2.57 8.74
CA THR A 130 8.41 -3.95 8.68
C THR A 130 6.91 -4.00 8.93
N ILE A 131 6.17 -4.75 8.12
CA ILE A 131 4.76 -5.01 8.34
C ILE A 131 4.52 -6.51 8.48
N ARG A 132 3.57 -6.89 9.32
CA ARG A 132 3.03 -8.25 9.34
C ARG A 132 1.54 -8.16 9.11
N GLY A 133 1.01 -8.96 8.21
CA GLY A 133 -0.37 -8.85 7.79
C GLY A 133 -0.96 -10.14 7.30
N GLN A 134 -2.21 -10.05 6.88
CA GLN A 134 -2.94 -11.14 6.25
C GLN A 134 -3.76 -10.62 5.09
N ILE A 135 -3.87 -11.44 4.05
CA ILE A 135 -4.70 -11.17 2.88
C ILE A 135 -5.65 -12.34 2.65
N ARG A 136 -6.93 -12.01 2.47
CA ARG A 136 -7.97 -12.92 1.98
C ARG A 136 -8.06 -12.81 0.47
N ARG A 137 -8.28 -13.94 -0.20
CA ARG A 137 -8.30 -14.04 -1.67
C ARG A 137 -7.03 -13.40 -2.26
N PRO A 138 -5.82 -13.84 -1.86
CA PRO A 138 -4.61 -13.43 -2.55
C PRO A 138 -4.67 -13.90 -4.01
N PHE A 139 -4.28 -13.04 -4.95
CA PHE A 139 -4.12 -13.39 -6.38
C PHE A 139 -5.35 -14.03 -7.04
N ASP A 140 -6.56 -13.68 -6.60
CA ASP A 140 -7.81 -14.32 -7.03
C ASP A 140 -7.83 -15.84 -6.83
N ASP A 141 -7.19 -16.31 -5.75
CA ASP A 141 -7.17 -17.72 -5.42
C ASP A 141 -8.61 -18.29 -5.37
N PRO A 142 -8.88 -19.45 -5.99
CA PRO A 142 -10.20 -20.05 -6.02
C PRO A 142 -10.78 -20.39 -4.64
N GLY A 143 -9.94 -20.46 -3.60
CA GLY A 143 -10.40 -20.56 -2.20
C GLY A 143 -11.15 -19.32 -1.70
N GLY A 144 -11.16 -18.23 -2.48
CA GLY A 144 -11.94 -17.03 -2.21
C GLY A 144 -11.56 -16.39 -0.86
N LEU A 145 -12.55 -15.91 -0.13
CA LEU A 145 -12.33 -15.29 1.19
C LEU A 145 -11.91 -16.31 2.28
N ALA A 146 -12.03 -17.62 2.02
CA ALA A 146 -11.56 -18.65 2.93
C ALA A 146 -10.05 -18.94 2.76
N CYS A 147 -9.47 -18.61 1.59
CA CYS A 147 -8.01 -18.60 1.44
C CYS A 147 -7.45 -17.35 2.13
N ILE A 148 -6.74 -17.56 3.24
CA ILE A 148 -6.04 -16.52 4.00
C ILE A 148 -4.55 -16.81 3.94
N ALA A 149 -3.77 -15.87 3.40
CA ALA A 149 -2.31 -15.90 3.46
C ALA A 149 -1.82 -14.88 4.49
N THR A 150 -0.94 -15.33 5.40
CA THR A 150 -0.20 -14.46 6.33
C THR A 150 1.12 -14.07 5.70
N PHE A 151 1.49 -12.79 5.79
CA PHE A 151 2.73 -12.26 5.22
C PHE A 151 3.55 -11.46 6.21
N ILE A 152 4.85 -11.37 5.91
CA ILE A 152 5.77 -10.37 6.43
C ILE A 152 6.31 -9.56 5.24
N GLY A 153 6.34 -8.24 5.38
CA GLY A 153 6.98 -7.34 4.44
C GLY A 153 8.09 -6.56 5.15
N VAL A 154 9.25 -6.42 4.50
CA VAL A 154 10.37 -5.59 4.97
C VAL A 154 10.70 -4.63 3.86
N TYR A 155 10.63 -3.34 4.16
CA TYR A 155 10.75 -2.26 3.19
C TYR A 155 11.76 -1.22 3.65
N VAL A 156 12.47 -0.67 2.67
CA VAL A 156 13.37 0.47 2.82
C VAL A 156 12.72 1.66 2.13
N LYS A 157 12.87 2.86 2.68
CA LYS A 157 12.34 4.08 2.10
C LYS A 157 12.88 4.25 0.69
N ASP A 158 11.98 4.44 -0.26
CA ASP A 158 12.35 4.71 -1.64
C ASP A 158 12.96 6.12 -1.69
N SER A 159 14.28 6.19 -1.87
CA SER A 159 15.05 7.42 -1.75
C SER A 159 15.05 8.19 -3.05
N TYR A 160 13.88 8.70 -3.46
CA TYR A 160 13.86 9.85 -4.35
C TYR A 160 13.94 11.09 -3.47
N GLN A 161 15.17 11.59 -3.31
CA GLN A 161 15.47 12.91 -2.75
C GLN A 161 14.84 14.01 -3.61
#